data_AF-A0A925R7E3-F1
#
_entry.id   AF-A0A925R7E3-F1
#
_cell.length_a   1.000
_cell.length_b   1.000
_cell.length_c   1.000
_cell.angle_alpha   90.00
_cell.angle_beta   90.00
_cell.angle_gamma   90.00
#
_symmetry.space_group_name_H-M   'P 1'
#
loop_
_entity.id
_entity.type
_entity.pdbx_description
1 polymer ?
#
loop_
_entity_poly.entity_id
_entity_poly.type
_entity_poly.pdbx_seq_one_letter_code
_entity_poly.pdbx_strand_id
1 'polypeptide(L)'
;RKHFVKGLNQLAEEGTVQIYKRPHSGVEELIIGVVGMLQFEVLDYRLKNEYGVETTHQQLPYKYIRWIEPETFDIDTLSLPADSILVFNDKEQPIILYSYEWAIRHLMDRNKKLVLRETSI
;
A
#
# COMPACT_ATOMS: atom_id res chain seq x y z
N ARG A 1 20.56 4.28 0.59
CA ARG A 1 19.81 3.06 0.20
C ARG A 1 19.54 2.11 1.37
N LYS A 2 20.53 1.41 1.95
CA LYS A 2 20.32 0.50 3.10
C LYS A 2 19.67 1.18 4.31
N HIS A 3 20.06 2.43 4.61
CA HIS A 3 19.51 3.20 5.72
C HIS A 3 18.03 3.56 5.55
N PHE A 4 17.58 3.88 4.33
CA PHE A 4 16.17 4.17 4.04
C PHE A 4 15.28 2.95 4.29
N VAL A 5 15.60 1.82 3.66
CA VAL A 5 14.81 0.59 3.82
C VAL A 5 14.83 0.10 5.27
N LYS A 6 15.98 0.17 5.93
CA LYS A 6 16.11 -0.22 7.34
C LYS A 6 15.27 0.66 8.26
N GLY A 7 15.38 1.98 8.11
CA GLY A 7 14.63 2.92 8.95
C GLY A 7 13.13 2.80 8.72
N LEU A 8 12.71 2.75 7.45
CA LEU A 8 11.31 2.62 7.12
C LEU A 8 10.69 1.31 7.62
N ASN A 9 11.38 0.18 7.45
CA ASN A 9 10.89 -1.11 7.96
C ASN A 9 10.78 -1.11 9.50
N GLN A 10 11.78 -0.56 10.20
CA GLN A 10 11.75 -0.49 11.66
C GLN A 10 10.58 0.39 12.15
N LEU A 11 10.31 1.52 11.48
CA LEU A 11 9.20 2.41 11.81
C LEU A 11 7.83 1.81 11.45
N ALA A 12 7.76 0.95 10.43
CA ALA A 12 6.55 0.21 10.09
C ALA A 12 6.28 -0.96 11.06
N GLU A 13 7.31 -1.62 11.58
CA GLU A 13 7.19 -2.65 12.63
C GLU A 13 6.57 -2.07 13.93
N GLU A 14 6.75 -0.78 14.20
CA GLU A 14 6.07 -0.07 15.29
C GLU A 14 4.56 0.13 15.05
N GLY A 15 4.04 -0.29 13.88
CA GLY A 15 2.60 -0.30 13.55
C GLY A 15 2.01 1.07 13.21
N THR A 16 2.85 2.11 13.09
CA THR A 16 2.37 3.48 12.84
C THR A 16 2.00 3.72 11.38
N VAL A 17 2.63 2.98 10.46
CA VAL A 17 2.45 3.12 9.01
C VAL A 17 2.43 1.75 8.35
N GLN A 18 1.81 1.67 7.17
CA GLN A 18 1.82 0.49 6.32
C GLN A 18 2.67 0.75 5.08
N ILE A 19 3.46 -0.24 4.65
CA ILE A 19 4.31 -0.12 3.45
C ILE A 19 3.74 -1.00 2.34
N TYR A 20 3.59 -0.42 1.16
CA TYR A 20 3.16 -1.11 -0.04
C TYR A 20 4.13 -0.89 -1.20
N LYS A 21 4.20 -1.88 -2.09
CA LYS A 21 5.04 -1.88 -3.30
C LYS A 21 4.19 -2.23 -4.51
N ARG A 22 4.49 -1.61 -5.65
CA ARG A 22 3.84 -2.03 -6.90
C ARG A 22 4.49 -3.35 -7.38
N PRO A 23 3.74 -4.20 -8.09
CA PRO A 23 4.35 -5.34 -8.78
C PRO A 23 5.49 -4.85 -9.67
N HIS A 24 6.64 -5.53 -9.58
CA HIS A 24 7.84 -5.22 -10.37
C HIS A 24 8.44 -3.82 -10.15
N SER A 25 8.05 -3.07 -9.10
CA SER A 25 8.71 -1.79 -8.77
C SER A 25 10.01 -2.01 -8.02
N GLY A 26 11.00 -1.14 -8.29
CA GLY A 26 12.22 -1.09 -7.51
C GLY A 26 11.96 -0.67 -6.06
N VAL A 27 12.94 -0.94 -5.18
CA VAL A 27 12.88 -0.64 -3.74
C VAL A 27 12.87 0.88 -3.44
N GLU A 28 13.10 1.72 -4.47
CA GLU A 28 13.20 3.18 -4.36
C GLU A 28 11.85 3.89 -4.47
N GLU A 29 10.78 3.19 -4.88
CA GLU A 29 9.43 3.74 -4.96
C GLU A 29 8.48 2.94 -4.06
N LEU A 30 8.27 3.44 -2.86
CA LEU A 30 7.39 2.82 -1.87
C LEU A 30 6.14 3.67 -1.68
N ILE A 31 5.02 3.01 -1.45
CA ILE A 31 3.74 3.64 -1.12
C ILE A 31 3.54 3.47 0.37
N ILE A 32 3.28 4.57 1.08
CA ILE A 32 3.03 4.54 2.53
C ILE A 32 1.55 4.77 2.78
N GLY A 33 0.91 3.81 3.44
CA GLY A 33 -0.44 3.94 3.98
C GLY A 33 -0.39 4.49 5.40
N VAL A 34 -1.16 5.55 5.66
CA VAL A 34 -1.32 6.14 6.99
C VAL A 34 -2.80 6.36 7.28
N VAL A 35 -3.17 6.31 8.56
CA VAL A 35 -4.54 6.64 9.01
C VAL A 35 -4.72 8.17 9.09
N GLY A 36 -3.64 8.92 9.34
CA GLY A 36 -3.66 10.38 9.36
C GLY A 36 -2.32 10.99 8.97
N MET A 37 -2.36 12.25 8.50
CA MET A 37 -1.19 12.96 7.97
C MET A 37 -0.06 13.12 8.98
N LEU A 38 -0.37 13.28 10.27
CA LEU A 38 0.64 13.40 11.32
C LEU A 38 1.55 12.16 11.41
N GLN A 39 1.02 10.96 11.18
CA GLN A 39 1.83 9.73 11.19
C GLN A 39 2.90 9.76 10.10
N PHE A 40 2.56 10.35 8.95
CA PHE A 40 3.49 10.54 7.85
C PHE A 40 4.56 11.60 8.19
N GLU A 41 4.16 12.73 8.78
CA GLU A 41 5.09 13.79 9.20
C GLU A 41 6.10 13.29 10.26
N VAL A 42 5.61 12.49 11.22
CA VAL A 42 6.47 11.84 12.23
C VAL A 42 7.44 10.86 11.59
N LEU A 43 6.98 10.07 10.60
CA LEU A 43 7.84 9.15 9.85
C LEU A 43 8.98 9.90 9.14
N ASP A 44 8.68 10.97 8.40
CA ASP A 44 9.67 11.75 7.66
C ASP A 44 10.69 12.41 8.60
N TYR A 45 10.20 12.98 9.71
CA TYR A 45 11.07 13.54 10.77
C TYR A 45 12.03 12.49 11.34
N ARG A 46 11.56 11.27 11.63
CA ARG A 46 12.41 10.20 12.19
C ARG A 46 13.39 9.65 11.16
N LEU A 47 12.98 9.46 9.91
CA LEU A 47 13.89 9.05 8.83
C LEU A 47 15.06 10.02 8.67
N LYS A 48 14.79 11.33 8.75
CA LYS A 48 15.81 12.36 8.68
C LYS A 48 16.74 12.33 9.91
N ASN A 49 16.19 12.28 11.12
CA ASN A 49 16.97 12.46 12.35
C ASN A 49 17.68 11.18 12.84
N GLU A 50 17.07 10.02 12.69
CA GLU A 50 17.62 8.74 13.17
C GLU A 50 18.48 8.05 12.11
N TYR A 51 18.16 8.25 10.83
CA TYR A 51 18.80 7.53 9.73
C TYR A 51 19.53 8.44 8.72
N GLY A 52 19.44 9.77 8.87
CA GLY A 52 20.07 10.73 7.96
C GLY A 52 19.49 10.66 6.54
N VAL A 53 18.24 10.23 6.40
CA VAL A 53 17.59 10.03 5.11
C VAL A 53 16.64 11.18 4.83
N GLU A 54 16.93 11.97 3.80
CA GLU A 54 15.98 12.93 3.26
C GLU A 54 15.12 12.24 2.19
N THR A 55 13.80 12.41 2.28
CA THR A 55 12.85 11.82 1.34
C THR A 55 12.06 12.91 0.61
N THR A 56 11.57 12.57 -0.57
CA THR A 56 10.55 13.35 -1.26
C THR A 56 9.33 12.48 -1.41
N HIS A 57 8.15 13.09 -1.33
CA HIS A 57 6.89 12.37 -1.38
C HIS A 57 5.88 13.12 -2.22
N GLN A 58 4.97 12.36 -2.80
CA GLN A 58 3.82 12.87 -3.52
C GLN A 58 2.58 12.18 -2.96
N GLN A 59 1.55 12.97 -2.65
CA GLN A 59 0.28 12.42 -2.24
C GLN A 59 -0.37 11.69 -3.42
N LEU A 60 -0.71 10.41 -3.22
CA LEU A 60 -1.45 9.62 -4.19
C LEU A 60 -2.96 9.75 -3.95
N PRO A 61 -3.80 9.65 -4.99
CA PRO A 61 -5.24 9.90 -4.88
C PRO A 61 -6.03 8.76 -4.23
N TYR A 62 -5.36 7.72 -3.72
CA TYR A 62 -6.00 6.54 -3.16
C TYR A 62 -6.47 6.77 -1.73
N LYS A 63 -7.75 6.46 -1.48
CA LYS A 63 -8.43 6.70 -0.20
C LYS A 63 -8.99 5.42 0.42
N TYR A 64 -9.11 4.35 -0.36
CA TYR A 64 -9.65 3.08 0.08
C TYR A 64 -8.66 1.97 -0.21
N ILE A 65 -8.70 0.93 0.62
CA ILE A 65 -7.83 -0.23 0.55
C ILE A 65 -8.69 -1.50 0.73
N ARG A 66 -8.43 -2.54 -0.06
CA ARG A 66 -9.03 -3.87 0.13
C ARG A 66 -7.98 -4.94 -0.09
N TRP A 67 -8.00 -5.97 0.75
CA TRP A 67 -7.12 -7.13 0.62
C TRP A 67 -7.79 -8.16 -0.27
N ILE A 68 -7.02 -8.77 -1.17
CA ILE A 68 -7.47 -9.93 -1.94
C ILE A 68 -7.12 -11.19 -1.15
N GLU A 69 -8.02 -12.17 -1.11
CA GLU A 69 -7.69 -13.52 -0.63
C GLU A 69 -7.03 -14.33 -1.75
N PRO A 70 -5.69 -14.49 -1.78
CA PRO A 70 -4.98 -15.12 -2.90
C PRO A 70 -5.36 -16.59 -3.09
N GLU A 71 -5.79 -17.28 -2.03
CA GLU A 71 -6.23 -18.68 -2.10
C GLU A 71 -7.53 -18.87 -2.91
N THR A 72 -8.29 -17.79 -3.13
CA THR A 72 -9.63 -17.84 -3.72
C THR A 72 -9.70 -17.27 -5.14
N PHE A 73 -8.63 -16.59 -5.59
CA PHE A 73 -8.65 -15.83 -6.84
C PHE A 73 -7.27 -15.76 -7.49
N ASP A 74 -7.23 -16.03 -8.80
CA ASP A 74 -6.02 -15.89 -9.61
C ASP A 74 -5.77 -14.42 -9.96
N ILE A 75 -4.75 -13.82 -9.33
CA ILE A 75 -4.39 -12.41 -9.47
C ILE A 75 -4.00 -12.06 -10.90
N ASP A 76 -3.46 -13.01 -11.68
CA ASP A 76 -3.06 -12.76 -13.06
C ASP A 76 -4.27 -12.51 -13.97
N THR A 77 -5.47 -12.91 -13.53
CA THR A 77 -6.74 -12.68 -14.24
C THR A 77 -7.44 -11.39 -13.82
N LEU A 78 -6.87 -10.62 -12.90
CA LEU A 78 -7.50 -9.44 -12.29
C LEU A 78 -7.73 -8.32 -13.31
N SER A 79 -8.99 -7.94 -13.50
CA SER A 79 -9.38 -6.76 -14.29
C SER A 79 -9.59 -5.55 -13.37
N LEU A 80 -8.58 -4.69 -13.26
CA LEU A 80 -8.62 -3.49 -12.43
C LEU A 80 -9.33 -2.31 -13.14
N PRO A 81 -10.19 -1.56 -12.42
CA PRO A 81 -10.61 -0.22 -12.82
C PRO A 81 -9.42 0.75 -12.92
N ALA A 82 -9.51 1.77 -13.79
CA ALA A 82 -8.42 2.72 -14.05
C ALA A 82 -8.03 3.60 -12.84
N ASP A 83 -8.94 3.76 -11.89
CA ASP A 83 -8.79 4.53 -10.65
C ASP A 83 -8.31 3.68 -9.46
N SER A 84 -7.85 2.47 -9.75
CA SER A 84 -7.39 1.47 -8.78
C SER A 84 -6.01 0.93 -9.16
N ILE A 85 -5.20 0.52 -8.17
CA ILE A 85 -3.91 -0.13 -8.41
C ILE A 85 -3.73 -1.37 -7.52
N LEU A 86 -3.06 -2.39 -8.06
CA LEU A 86 -2.57 -3.53 -7.30
C LEU A 86 -1.21 -3.20 -6.68
N VAL A 87 -1.09 -3.49 -5.39
CA VAL A 87 0.13 -3.35 -4.60
C VAL A 87 0.29 -4.57 -3.69
N PHE A 88 1.48 -4.72 -3.10
CA PHE A 88 1.82 -5.79 -2.19
C PHE A 88 2.40 -5.23 -0.90
N ASN A 89 2.06 -5.81 0.23
CA ASN A 89 2.73 -5.51 1.50
C ASN A 89 4.08 -6.25 1.61
N ASP A 90 4.71 -6.14 2.78
CA ASP A 90 5.94 -6.83 3.15
C ASP A 90 5.85 -8.37 3.12
N LYS A 91 4.63 -8.92 3.32
CA LYS A 91 4.33 -10.35 3.28
C LYS A 91 3.87 -10.85 1.90
N GLU A 92 4.08 -10.07 0.85
CA GLU A 92 3.67 -10.38 -0.52
C GLU A 92 2.15 -10.62 -0.68
N GLN A 93 1.35 -10.06 0.22
CA GLN A 93 -0.10 -10.18 0.15
C GLN A 93 -0.66 -9.14 -0.82
N PRO A 94 -1.51 -9.56 -1.79
CA PRO A 94 -2.11 -8.67 -2.77
C PRO A 94 -3.15 -7.74 -2.15
N ILE A 95 -3.01 -6.46 -2.46
CA ILE A 95 -3.84 -5.38 -1.93
C ILE A 95 -4.22 -4.46 -3.09
N ILE A 96 -5.46 -3.99 -3.11
CA ILE A 96 -5.90 -2.99 -4.08
C ILE A 96 -6.14 -1.67 -3.36
N LEU A 97 -5.55 -0.60 -3.92
CA LEU A 97 -5.80 0.77 -3.52
C LEU A 97 -6.78 1.40 -4.51
N TYR A 98 -7.77 2.15 -4.01
CA TYR A 98 -8.81 2.78 -4.83
C TYR A 98 -8.93 4.27 -4.54
N SER A 99 -9.16 5.05 -5.59
CA SER A 99 -9.41 6.49 -5.45
C SER A 99 -10.83 6.79 -5.00
N TYR A 100 -11.78 5.92 -5.34
CA TYR A 100 -13.21 6.09 -5.07
C TYR A 100 -13.86 4.79 -4.58
N GLU A 101 -14.90 4.90 -3.76
CA GLU A 101 -15.61 3.73 -3.21
C GLU A 101 -16.33 2.92 -4.30
N TRP A 102 -16.90 3.58 -5.30
CA TRP A 102 -17.63 2.90 -6.39
C TRP A 102 -16.75 1.93 -7.18
N ALA A 103 -15.44 2.20 -7.24
CA ALA A 103 -14.46 1.37 -7.92
C ALA A 103 -14.38 -0.04 -7.30
N ILE A 104 -14.66 -0.17 -6.00
CA ILE A 104 -14.72 -1.45 -5.29
C ILE A 104 -15.84 -2.32 -5.86
N ARG A 105 -17.06 -1.75 -6.00
CA ARG A 105 -18.20 -2.47 -6.58
C ARG A 105 -17.95 -2.85 -8.03
N HIS A 106 -17.43 -1.91 -8.81
CA HIS A 106 -17.12 -2.14 -10.21
C HIS A 106 -16.05 -3.22 -10.42
N LEU A 107 -15.05 -3.30 -9.53
CA LEU A 107 -14.07 -4.39 -9.51
C LEU A 107 -14.75 -5.74 -9.25
N MET A 108 -15.63 -5.82 -8.25
CA MET A 108 -16.34 -7.05 -7.90
C MET A 108 -17.24 -7.55 -9.05
N ASP A 109 -17.89 -6.63 -9.77
CA ASP A 109 -18.75 -6.98 -10.92
C ASP A 109 -17.96 -7.59 -12.08
N ARG A 110 -16.74 -7.09 -12.32
CA ARG A 110 -15.84 -7.57 -13.38
C ARG A 110 -15.14 -8.87 -13.03
N ASN A 111 -14.82 -9.07 -11.75
CA ASN A 111 -14.03 -10.19 -11.27
C ASN A 111 -14.92 -11.13 -10.45
N LYS A 112 -15.79 -11.86 -11.14
CA LYS A 112 -16.68 -12.84 -10.50
C LYS A 112 -15.84 -13.87 -9.74
N LYS A 113 -16.14 -14.08 -8.46
CA LYS A 113 -15.41 -14.89 -7.44
C LYS A 113 -14.33 -14.14 -6.65
N LEU A 114 -14.00 -12.89 -6.98
CA LEU A 114 -13.08 -12.11 -6.16
C LEU A 114 -13.70 -11.85 -4.78
N VAL A 115 -12.98 -12.24 -3.73
CA VAL A 115 -13.32 -11.94 -2.34
C VAL A 115 -12.41 -10.83 -1.83
N LEU A 116 -13.01 -9.77 -1.31
CA LEU A 116 -12.30 -8.62 -0.75
C LEU A 116 -12.54 -8.54 0.77
N ARG A 117 -11.48 -8.31 1.54
CA ARG A 117 -11.58 -8.03 2.98
C ARG A 117 -11.45 -6.54 3.26
N GLU A 118 -12.27 -6.04 4.20
CA GLU A 118 -12.31 -4.62 4.55
C GLU A 118 -11.17 -4.20 5.48
N THR A 119 -10.67 -5.05 6.39
CA THR A 119 -9.42 -4.79 7.14
C THR A 119 -8.98 -6.04 7.95
N SER A 120 -7.66 -6.24 8.09
CA SER A 120 -7.07 -6.75 9.33
C SER A 120 -6.26 -5.59 9.91
N ILE A 121 -6.74 -4.99 11.00
CA ILE A 121 -5.87 -4.24 11.93
C ILE A 121 -5.27 -5.28 12.87
#